data_AF-A0A8J6MLP7-F1
#
_entry.id   AF-A0A8J6MLP7-F1
#
_cell.length_a   1.000
_cell.length_b   1.000
_cell.length_c   1.000
_cell.angle_alpha   90.00
_cell.angle_beta   90.00
_cell.angle_gamma   90.00
#
_symmetry.space_group_name_H-M   'P 1'
#
loop_
_entity.id
_entity.type
_entity.pdbx_description
1 polymer ?
#
loop_
_entity_poly.entity_id
_entity_poly.type
_entity_poly.pdbx_seq_one_letter_code
_entity_poly.pdbx_strand_id
1 'polypeptide(L)'
;METIKRKVTYRLYPSEKQKYQMMETLRLHQKLYNAALEQRIEAYSRRGVSVTYNMQAKDLTQLRAEFPEYKALNAQSEQVT
;
A
#
# COMPACT_ATOMS: atom_id res chain seq x y z
N MET A 1 40.30 7.82 -9.92
CA MET A 1 39.82 6.43 -9.87
C MET A 1 38.37 6.43 -10.31
N GLU A 2 38.04 5.66 -11.36
CA GLU A 2 36.71 5.64 -11.95
C GLU A 2 35.79 4.68 -11.16
N THR A 3 34.62 5.16 -10.74
CA THR A 3 33.69 4.37 -9.91
C THR A 3 32.82 3.49 -10.80
N ILE A 4 33.11 2.18 -10.82
CA ILE A 4 32.31 1.20 -11.58
C ILE A 4 31.08 0.80 -10.76
N LYS A 5 29.88 1.13 -11.26
CA LYS A 5 28.61 0.65 -10.67
C LYS A 5 28.35 -0.80 -11.11
N ARG A 6 28.45 -1.75 -10.19
CA ARG A 6 28.13 -3.18 -10.43
C ARG A 6 26.76 -3.52 -9.84
N LYS A 7 25.93 -4.24 -10.59
CA LYS A 7 24.69 -4.83 -10.09
C LYS A 7 25.01 -6.16 -9.40
N VAL A 8 24.71 -6.27 -8.11
CA VAL A 8 24.86 -7.50 -7.34
C VAL A 8 23.49 -7.92 -6.80
N THR A 9 23.13 -9.19 -6.97
CA THR A 9 21.89 -9.74 -6.45
C THR A 9 22.18 -10.46 -5.14
N TYR A 10 21.46 -10.09 -4.08
CA TYR A 10 21.58 -10.73 -2.77
C TYR A 10 20.33 -11.57 -2.48
N ARG A 11 20.52 -12.74 -1.88
CA ARG A 11 19.41 -13.53 -1.34
C ARG A 11 18.99 -12.95 0.00
N LEU A 12 17.69 -12.77 0.20
CA LEU A 12 17.12 -12.32 1.46
C LEU A 12 17.08 -13.49 2.46
N TYR A 13 17.56 -13.27 3.68
CA TYR A 13 17.49 -14.22 4.78
C TYR A 13 16.80 -13.56 5.98
N PRO A 14 15.46 -13.46 5.96
CA PRO A 14 14.73 -12.76 7.01
C PRO A 14 14.62 -13.61 8.27
N SER A 15 14.78 -12.96 9.42
CA SER A 15 14.38 -13.51 10.73
C SER A 15 12.87 -13.76 10.80
N GLU A 16 12.42 -14.56 11.76
CA GLU A 16 10.98 -14.82 11.96
C GLU A 16 10.17 -13.54 12.19
N LYS A 17 10.73 -12.59 12.95
CA LYS A 17 10.11 -11.27 13.15
C LYS A 17 9.93 -10.51 11.83
N GLN A 18 10.94 -10.52 10.96
CA GLN A 18 10.85 -9.87 9.66
C GLN A 18 9.83 -10.56 8.75
N LYS A 19 9.78 -11.90 8.73
CA LYS A 19 8.76 -12.65 7.98
C LYS A 19 7.35 -12.26 8.41
N TYR A 20 7.10 -12.21 9.72
CA TYR A 20 5.81 -11.78 10.25
C TYR A 20 5.45 -10.35 9.81
N GLN A 21 6.38 -9.41 9.92
CA GLN A 21 6.15 -8.02 9.48
C GLN A 21 5.86 -7.92 7.98
N MET A 22 6.54 -8.72 7.15
CA MET A 22 6.29 -8.76 5.70
C MET A 22 4.90 -9.33 5.39
N MET A 23 4.48 -10.39 6.07
CA MET A 23 3.14 -10.95 5.91
C MET A 23 2.05 -10.01 6.40
N GLU A 24 2.26 -9.32 7.51
CA GLU A 24 1.32 -8.32 8.01
C GLU A 24 1.22 -7.13 7.05
N THR A 25 2.35 -6.68 6.50
CA THR A 25 2.38 -5.65 5.45
C THR A 25 1.55 -6.09 4.25
N LEU A 26 1.75 -7.31 3.75
CA LEU A 26 0.95 -7.86 2.64
C LEU A 26 -0.54 -7.88 2.96
N ARG A 27 -0.92 -8.30 4.17
CA ARG A 27 -2.31 -8.37 4.62
C ARG A 27 -2.96 -6.97 4.66
N LEU A 28 -2.24 -5.97 5.16
CA LEU A 28 -2.71 -4.59 5.19
C LEU A 28 -2.92 -4.04 3.76
N HIS A 29 -1.98 -4.31 2.85
CA HIS A 29 -2.13 -3.93 1.44
C HIS A 29 -3.35 -4.60 0.78
N GLN A 30 -3.59 -5.89 1.04
CA GLN A 30 -4.78 -6.58 0.54
C GLN A 30 -6.07 -5.97 1.07
N LYS A 31 -6.11 -5.62 2.36
CA LYS A 31 -7.27 -4.97 2.98
C LYS A 31 -7.53 -3.60 2.35
N LEU A 32 -6.47 -2.81 2.15
CA LEU A 32 -6.56 -1.49 1.53
C LEU A 32 -7.08 -1.58 0.09
N TYR A 33 -6.53 -2.50 -0.72
CA TYR A 33 -6.98 -2.75 -2.09
C TYR A 33 -8.46 -3.11 -2.16
N ASN A 34 -8.89 -4.06 -1.32
CA ASN A 34 -10.28 -4.52 -1.31
C ASN A 34 -11.25 -3.41 -0.89
N ALA A 35 -10.90 -2.62 0.14
CA ALA A 35 -11.70 -1.47 0.55
C ALA A 35 -11.79 -0.40 -0.56
N ALA A 36 -10.67 -0.10 -1.21
CA ALA A 36 -10.64 0.82 -2.34
C ALA A 36 -11.47 0.32 -3.53
N LEU A 37 -11.43 -0.99 -3.82
CA LEU A 37 -12.24 -1.60 -4.88
C LEU A 37 -13.73 -1.55 -4.55
N GLU A 38 -14.10 -1.90 -3.32
CA GLU A 38 -15.48 -1.84 -2.82
C GLU A 38 -16.03 -0.42 -2.94
N GLN A 39 -15.27 0.59 -2.51
CA GLN A 39 -15.64 2.01 -2.65
C GLN A 39 -15.97 2.37 -4.11
N ARG A 40 -15.14 1.95 -5.07
CA ARG A 40 -15.38 2.24 -6.50
C ARG A 40 -16.66 1.59 -7.00
N ILE A 41 -16.88 0.32 -6.65
CA ILE A 41 -18.07 -0.44 -7.04
C ILE A 41 -19.33 0.20 -6.45
N GLU A 42 -19.30 0.55 -5.17
CA GLU A 42 -20.44 1.17 -4.48
C GLU A 42 -20.74 2.57 -5.00
N ALA A 43 -19.72 3.41 -5.21
CA ALA A 43 -19.89 4.77 -5.71
C ALA A 43 -20.55 4.78 -7.10
N TYR A 44 -20.13 3.86 -7.98
CA TYR A 44 -20.71 3.76 -9.31
C TYR A 44 -22.11 3.13 -9.26
N SER A 45 -22.28 1.99 -8.59
CA SER A 45 -23.57 1.29 -8.55
C SER A 45 -24.69 2.07 -7.87
N ARG A 46 -24.38 2.83 -6.81
CA ARG A 46 -25.40 3.55 -6.03
C ARG A 46 -25.59 5.00 -6.47
N ARG A 47 -24.53 5.66 -6.95
CA ARG A 47 -24.54 7.12 -7.22
C ARG A 47 -24.16 7.48 -8.64
N GLY A 48 -23.75 6.50 -9.47
CA GLY A 48 -23.25 6.77 -10.83
C GLY A 48 -21.95 7.55 -10.86
N VAL A 49 -21.20 7.60 -9.75
CA VAL A 49 -19.98 8.40 -9.62
C VAL A 49 -18.75 7.51 -9.81
N SER A 50 -17.87 7.92 -10.72
CA SER A 50 -16.55 7.32 -10.87
C SER A 50 -15.56 7.91 -9.87
N VAL A 51 -14.96 7.06 -9.04
CA VAL A 51 -13.92 7.48 -8.09
C VAL A 51 -12.58 7.53 -8.81
N THR A 52 -11.92 8.69 -8.75
CA THR A 52 -10.61 8.90 -9.38
C THR A 52 -9.45 8.56 -8.43
N TYR A 53 -8.25 8.36 -8.98
CA TYR A 53 -7.04 8.17 -8.19
C TYR A 53 -6.84 9.29 -7.14
N ASN A 54 -7.01 10.55 -7.55
CA ASN A 54 -6.83 11.69 -6.65
C ASN A 54 -7.83 11.70 -5.47
N MET A 55 -9.01 11.11 -5.65
CA MET A 55 -9.98 10.95 -4.57
C MET A 55 -9.50 9.87 -3.59
N GLN A 56 -9.14 8.68 -4.09
CA GLN A 56 -8.67 7.60 -3.21
C GLN A 56 -7.35 7.94 -2.52
N ALA A 57 -6.46 8.73 -3.14
CA ALA A 57 -5.25 9.22 -2.51
C ALA A 57 -5.53 10.19 -1.34
N LYS A 58 -6.58 11.03 -1.46
CA LYS A 58 -7.03 11.88 -0.35
C LYS A 58 -7.66 11.05 0.76
N ASP A 59 -8.51 10.09 0.42
CA ASP A 59 -9.13 9.17 1.39
C ASP A 59 -8.07 8.35 2.12
N LEU A 60 -7.05 7.85 1.41
CA LEU A 60 -5.90 7.16 1.99
C LEU A 60 -5.13 8.06 2.98
N THR A 61 -4.97 9.35 2.67
CA THR A 61 -4.32 10.29 3.59
C THR A 61 -5.09 10.41 4.91
N GLN A 62 -6.42 10.41 4.85
CA GLN A 62 -7.28 10.42 6.03
C GLN A 62 -7.22 9.08 6.78
N LEU A 63 -7.30 7.95 6.07
CA LEU A 63 -7.16 6.62 6.65
C LEU A 63 -5.85 6.45 7.41
N ARG A 64 -4.72 6.91 6.86
CA ARG A 64 -3.42 6.88 7.54
C ARG A 64 -3.39 7.73 8.82
N ALA A 65 -4.21 8.76 8.92
CA ALA A 65 -4.29 9.59 10.13
C ALA A 65 -5.08 8.88 11.24
N GLU A 66 -6.12 8.12 10.87
CA GLU A 66 -7.02 7.43 11.79
C GLU A 66 -6.51 6.05 12.23
N PHE A 67 -5.80 5.34 11.36
CA PHE A 67 -5.39 3.94 11.54
C PHE A 67 -3.86 3.83 11.65
N PRO A 68 -3.31 3.61 12.85
CA PRO A 68 -1.86 3.52 13.07
C PRO A 68 -1.17 2.44 12.25
N GLU A 69 -1.86 1.34 11.92
CA GLU A 69 -1.32 0.24 11.13
C GLU A 69 -0.92 0.67 9.71
N TYR A 70 -1.71 1.54 9.07
CA TYR A 70 -1.38 2.10 7.75
C TYR A 70 -0.34 3.21 7.89
N LYS A 71 -0.41 4.02 8.97
CA LYS A 71 0.62 5.04 9.25
C LYS A 71 2.04 4.44 9.32
N ALA A 72 2.16 3.22 9.84
CA ALA A 72 3.43 2.50 9.94
C ALA A 72 4.00 2.03 8.58
N LEU A 73 3.15 1.92 7.55
CA LEU A 73 3.58 1.57 6.19
C LEU A 73 4.16 2.78 5.44
N ASN A 74 4.91 2.48 4.39
CA ASN A 74 5.40 3.49 3.47
C ASN A 74 4.24 4.08 2.66
N ALA A 75 4.08 5.41 2.69
CA ALA A 75 2.97 6.06 2.01
C ALA A 75 2.99 5.86 0.48
N GLN A 76 4.17 5.75 -0.13
CA GLN A 76 4.30 5.55 -1.58
C GLN A 76 3.89 4.14 -2.00
N SER A 77 4.17 3.11 -1.17
CA SER A 77 3.75 1.74 -1.49
C SER A 77 2.23 1.58 -1.43
N GLU A 78 1.55 2.30 -0.54
CA GLU A 78 0.09 2.27 -0.43
C GLU A 78 -0.61 2.98 -1.61
N GLN A 79 0.00 4.00 -2.20
CA GLN A 79 -0.57 4.70 -3.37
C GLN A 79 -0.61 3.86 -4.64
N VAL A 80 0.25 2.83 -4.73
CA VAL A 80 0.35 1.93 -5.89
C VAL A 80 -0.30 0.57 -5.64
N THR A 81 -1.04 0.45 -4.53
CA THR A 81 -1.79 -0.75 -4.14
C THR A 81 -3.10 -0.83 -4.89
#